data_AF-A0A327KGK0-F1
#
_entry.id   AF-A0A327KGK0-F1
#
_cell.length_a   1.000
_cell.length_b   1.000
_cell.length_c   1.000
_cell.angle_alpha   90.00
_cell.angle_beta   90.00
_cell.angle_gamma   90.00
#
_symmetry.space_group_name_H-M   'P 1'
#
loop_
_entity.id
_entity.type
_entity.pdbx_description
1 polymer ?
#
loop_
_entity_poly.entity_id
_entity_poly.type
_entity_poly.pdbx_seq_one_letter_code
_entity_poly.pdbx_strand_id
1 'polypeptide(L)'
;MLLVNEIAPRVHNSGHWTRDACVCSQFENHIRAIAGWPLGSVSRHSDAVMTNLIGEEAEDWQALAGENNCCVTLYGKREIRPGRKMGHVTRLQPLTKAPC
;
A
#
# COMPACT_ATOMS: atom_id res chain seq x y z
N MET A 1 0.32 -27.27 5.70
CA MET A 1 1.02 -27.27 4.39
C MET A 1 0.86 -25.88 3.79
N LEU A 2 1.94 -25.27 3.31
CA LEU A 2 1.90 -23.99 2.60
C LEU A 2 1.93 -24.28 1.09
N LEU A 3 0.98 -23.72 0.35
CA LEU A 3 0.86 -23.90 -1.10
C LEU A 3 0.97 -22.55 -1.81
N VAL A 4 1.56 -22.55 -3.00
CA VAL A 4 1.58 -21.38 -3.88
C VAL A 4 0.24 -21.30 -4.61
N ASN A 5 -0.44 -20.16 -4.53
CA ASN A 5 -1.71 -19.92 -5.21
C ASN A 5 -1.50 -19.37 -6.64
N GLU A 6 -0.91 -18.18 -6.76
CA GLU A 6 -0.71 -17.47 -8.03
C GLU A 6 0.50 -16.52 -7.98
N ILE A 7 0.99 -16.08 -9.14
CA ILE A 7 2.11 -15.13 -9.26
C ILE A 7 1.71 -13.95 -10.16
N ALA A 8 1.98 -12.74 -9.69
CA ALA A 8 1.88 -11.51 -10.50
C ALA A 8 3.30 -10.97 -10.79
N PRO A 9 3.78 -10.98 -12.05
CA PRO A 9 5.13 -10.54 -12.41
C PRO A 9 5.22 -9.00 -12.53
N ARG A 10 4.74 -8.27 -11.52
CA ARG A 10 4.68 -6.81 -11.45
C ARG A 10 4.49 -6.38 -10.01
N VAL A 11 4.53 -5.07 -9.74
CA VAL A 11 4.00 -4.53 -8.49
C VAL A 11 2.56 -5.01 -8.25
N HIS A 12 2.23 -5.31 -7.00
CA HIS A 12 0.98 -5.95 -6.63
C HIS A 12 0.21 -5.14 -5.59
N ASN A 13 -1.12 -5.24 -5.61
CA ASN A 13 -1.99 -4.47 -4.74
C ASN A 13 -1.68 -4.70 -3.25
N SER A 14 -1.38 -5.95 -2.87
CA SER A 14 -1.02 -6.31 -1.50
C SER A 14 0.32 -5.71 -1.02
N GLY A 15 1.10 -5.10 -1.90
CA GLY A 15 2.35 -4.40 -1.55
C GLY A 15 2.22 -2.88 -1.44
N HIS A 16 1.04 -2.29 -1.69
CA HIS A 16 0.89 -0.82 -1.75
C HIS A 16 1.23 -0.15 -0.40
N TRP A 17 0.96 -0.81 0.72
CA TRP A 17 1.30 -0.35 2.08
C TRP A 17 2.80 -0.04 2.27
N THR A 18 3.69 -0.65 1.48
CA THR A 18 5.14 -0.42 1.54
C THR A 18 5.53 1.02 1.20
N ARG A 19 4.63 1.78 0.55
CA ARG A 19 4.83 3.20 0.28
C ARG A 19 4.94 4.03 1.55
N ASP A 20 4.17 3.68 2.57
CA ASP A 20 4.01 4.51 3.77
C ASP A 20 4.69 3.92 5.01
N ALA A 21 5.09 2.64 4.96
CA ALA A 21 5.57 1.90 6.13
C ALA A 21 6.95 1.24 5.97
N CYS A 22 7.58 1.33 4.78
CA CYS A 22 8.91 0.79 4.52
C CYS A 22 9.86 1.86 4.01
N VAL A 23 11.17 1.65 4.21
CA VAL A 23 12.22 2.56 3.72
C VAL A 23 12.15 2.74 2.19
N CYS A 24 12.07 1.65 1.43
CA CYS A 24 11.80 1.69 -0.01
C CYS A 24 10.54 0.89 -0.34
N SER A 25 9.66 1.50 -1.12
CA SER A 25 8.42 0.87 -1.57
C SER A 25 8.67 -0.17 -2.66
N GLN A 26 7.69 -1.05 -2.89
CA GLN A 26 7.75 -1.98 -4.03
C GLN A 26 7.90 -1.25 -5.37
N PHE A 27 7.38 -0.02 -5.52
CA PHE A 27 7.46 0.74 -6.75
C PHE A 27 8.87 1.27 -7.00
N GLU A 28 9.48 1.81 -5.96
CA GLU A 28 10.86 2.31 -6.05
C GLU A 28 11.82 1.16 -6.31
N ASN A 29 11.70 0.05 -5.57
CA ASN A 29 12.53 -1.12 -5.81
C ASN A 29 12.28 -1.77 -7.17
N HIS A 30 11.05 -1.70 -7.71
CA HIS A 30 10.78 -2.12 -9.08
C HIS A 30 11.54 -1.27 -10.11
N ILE A 31 11.55 0.06 -9.93
CA ILE A 31 12.34 0.95 -10.80
C ILE A 31 13.84 0.73 -10.63
N ARG A 32 14.35 0.61 -9.40
CA ARG A 32 15.77 0.31 -9.14
C ARG A 32 16.20 -0.97 -9.85
N ALA A 33 15.38 -2.02 -9.79
CA ALA A 33 15.66 -3.27 -10.49
C ALA A 33 15.70 -3.11 -12.01
N ILE A 34 14.73 -2.38 -12.60
CA ILE A 34 14.70 -2.11 -14.05
C ILE A 34 15.90 -1.26 -14.49
N ALA A 35 16.28 -0.28 -13.69
CA ALA A 35 17.35 0.67 -13.99
C ALA A 35 18.76 0.14 -13.66
N GLY A 36 18.89 -1.05 -13.06
CA GLY A 36 20.18 -1.61 -12.65
C GLY A 36 20.82 -0.92 -11.44
N TRP A 37 20.03 -0.26 -10.59
CA TRP A 37 20.52 0.39 -9.37
C TRP A 37 20.57 -0.58 -8.19
N PRO A 38 21.40 -0.31 -7.16
CA PRO A 38 21.32 -1.04 -5.90
C PRO A 38 19.91 -1.00 -5.31
N LEU A 39 19.39 -2.16 -4.91
CA LEU A 39 18.09 -2.26 -4.25
C LEU A 39 18.10 -1.49 -2.93
N GLY A 40 16.98 -0.83 -2.64
CA GLY A 40 16.76 -0.11 -1.40
C GLY A 40 16.26 -1.02 -0.29
N SER A 41 16.46 -0.59 0.95
CA SER A 41 16.04 -1.36 2.13
C SER A 41 14.52 -1.57 2.13
N VAL A 42 14.10 -2.81 2.40
CA VAL A 42 12.70 -3.17 2.62
C VAL A 42 12.32 -3.14 4.10
N SER A 43 13.18 -2.58 4.96
CA SER A 43 12.92 -2.45 6.39
C SER A 43 11.63 -1.69 6.64
N ARG A 44 10.74 -2.34 7.37
CA ARG A 44 9.47 -1.77 7.83
C ARG A 44 9.71 -0.94 9.08
N HIS A 45 9.32 0.33 9.06
CA HIS A 45 9.46 1.25 10.20
C HIS A 45 8.17 1.41 11.01
N SER A 46 7.03 1.00 10.46
CA SER A 46 5.72 1.06 11.14
C SER A 46 4.90 -0.20 10.86
N ASP A 47 4.06 -0.60 11.81
CA ASP A 47 2.98 -1.53 11.52
C ASP A 47 1.96 -0.84 10.59
N ALA A 48 1.30 -1.60 9.71
CA ALA A 48 0.41 -1.03 8.72
C ALA A 48 -0.78 -1.95 8.41
N VAL A 49 -1.95 -1.35 8.31
CA VAL A 49 -3.16 -1.97 7.78
C VAL A 49 -3.60 -1.18 6.55
N MET A 50 -3.64 -1.82 5.39
CA MET A 50 -4.05 -1.18 4.16
C MET A 50 -5.38 -1.72 3.68
N THR A 51 -6.31 -0.81 3.42
CA THR A 51 -7.67 -1.10 2.94
C THR A 51 -7.84 -0.48 1.55
N ASN A 52 -8.35 -1.24 0.58
CA ASN A 52 -8.74 -0.64 -0.70
C ASN A 52 -9.97 0.23 -0.49
N LEU A 53 -10.08 1.32 -1.27
CA LEU A 53 -11.31 2.10 -1.37
C LEU A 53 -12.01 1.72 -2.67
N ILE A 54 -13.17 1.06 -2.56
CA ILE A 54 -13.93 0.51 -3.68
C ILE A 54 -15.21 1.32 -3.92
N GLY A 55 -15.40 1.77 -5.16
CA GLY A 55 -16.61 2.49 -5.54
C GLY A 55 -16.86 3.69 -4.62
N GLU A 56 -18.04 3.73 -4.00
CA GLU A 56 -18.51 4.80 -3.12
C GLU A 56 -17.72 4.90 -1.80
N GLU A 57 -17.03 3.84 -1.35
CA GLU A 57 -16.13 3.91 -0.18
C GLU A 57 -15.02 4.97 -0.34
N ALA A 58 -14.72 5.35 -1.58
CA ALA A 58 -13.76 6.40 -1.87
C ALA A 58 -14.27 7.80 -1.54
N GLU A 59 -15.57 8.00 -1.33
CA GLU A 59 -16.14 9.28 -0.93
C GLU A 59 -15.78 9.64 0.52
N ASP A 60 -15.51 8.64 1.36
CA ASP A 60 -15.07 8.81 2.76
C ASP A 60 -13.64 9.36 2.89
N TRP A 61 -12.94 9.65 1.77
CA TRP A 61 -11.54 10.07 1.78
C TRP A 61 -11.26 11.28 2.66
N GLN A 62 -12.21 12.22 2.82
CA GLN A 62 -12.05 13.41 3.66
C GLN A 62 -12.00 13.05 5.15
N ALA A 63 -12.89 12.16 5.59
CA ALA A 63 -12.90 11.67 6.96
C ALA A 63 -11.62 10.89 7.25
N LEU A 64 -11.23 10.00 6.32
CA LEU A 64 -9.99 9.23 6.41
C LEU A 64 -8.74 10.12 6.46
N ALA A 65 -8.69 11.17 5.64
CA ALA A 65 -7.58 12.13 5.63
C ALA A 65 -7.50 12.99 6.90
N GLY A 66 -8.60 13.08 7.66
CA GLY A 66 -8.62 13.72 8.98
C GLY A 66 -8.08 12.83 10.12
N GLU A 67 -7.90 11.52 9.90
CA GLU A 67 -7.30 10.62 10.89
C GLU A 67 -5.78 10.82 10.95
N ASN A 68 -5.23 11.05 12.15
CA ASN A 68 -3.80 11.36 12.34
C ASN A 68 -2.82 10.27 11.89
N ASN A 69 -3.30 9.03 11.69
CA ASN A 69 -2.47 7.88 11.33
C ASN A 69 -2.88 7.25 9.98
N CYS A 70 -3.62 7.98 9.15
CA CYS A 70 -4.00 7.54 7.81
C CYS A 70 -3.16 8.19 6.71
N CYS A 71 -2.71 7.38 5.76
CA CYS A 71 -2.17 7.83 4.48
C CYS A 71 -3.16 7.47 3.37
N VAL A 72 -3.86 8.45 2.83
CA VAL A 72 -4.87 8.24 1.78
C VAL A 72 -4.22 8.42 0.40
N THR A 73 -4.42 7.43 -0.49
CA THR A 73 -4.02 7.51 -1.91
C THR A 73 -5.23 7.32 -2.80
N LEU A 74 -5.62 8.36 -3.54
CA LEU A 74 -6.65 8.32 -4.58
C LEU A 74 -6.01 8.23 -5.97
N TYR A 75 -6.57 7.40 -6.86
CA TYR A 75 -6.01 7.18 -8.20
C TYR A 75 -6.44 8.22 -9.25
N GLY A 76 -7.13 9.31 -8.85
CA GLY A 76 -7.56 10.38 -9.76
C GLY A 76 -8.61 9.95 -10.80
N LYS A 77 -9.32 8.85 -10.55
CA LYS A 77 -10.40 8.36 -11.43
C LYS A 77 -11.61 9.28 -11.31
N ARG A 78 -12.05 9.86 -12.43
CA ARG A 78 -13.16 10.84 -12.47
C ARG A 78 -14.53 10.26 -12.12
N GLU A 79 -14.76 8.99 -12.46
CA GLU A 79 -16.05 8.32 -12.26
C GLU A 79 -15.95 7.22 -11.22
N ILE A 80 -16.80 7.30 -10.20
CA ILE A 80 -17.05 6.23 -9.24
C ILE A 80 -17.97 5.20 -9.91
N ARG A 81 -17.63 3.91 -9.76
CA ARG A 81 -18.44 2.79 -10.24
C ARG A 81 -18.39 1.65 -9.22
N PRO A 82 -19.49 0.91 -8.99
CA PRO A 82 -19.49 -0.26 -8.12
C PRO A 82 -18.37 -1.25 -8.47
N GLY A 83 -17.67 -1.76 -7.46
CA GLY A 83 -16.55 -2.71 -7.62
C GLY A 83 -15.25 -2.12 -8.18
N ARG A 84 -15.22 -0.84 -8.56
CA ARG A 84 -14.01 -0.21 -9.10
C ARG A 84 -13.08 0.21 -7.96
N LYS A 85 -11.82 -0.22 -8.00
CA LYS A 85 -10.78 0.30 -7.10
C LYS A 85 -10.52 1.78 -7.39
N MET A 86 -10.83 2.65 -6.44
CA MET A 86 -10.68 4.11 -6.58
C MET A 86 -9.44 4.64 -5.87
N GLY A 87 -8.98 3.92 -4.85
CA GLY A 87 -7.79 4.26 -4.07
C GLY A 87 -7.45 3.19 -3.05
N HIS A 88 -6.65 3.58 -2.06
CA HIS A 88 -6.44 2.83 -0.83
C HIS A 88 -6.12 3.80 0.31
N VAL A 89 -6.33 3.34 1.54
CA VAL A 89 -5.86 4.00 2.75
C VAL A 89 -4.92 3.06 3.49
N THR A 90 -3.77 3.58 3.92
CA THR A 90 -2.83 2.87 4.81
C THR A 90 -2.94 3.48 6.19
N ARG A 91 -3.38 2.69 7.18
CA ARG A 91 -3.36 3.06 8.60
C ARG A 91 -2.06 2.60 9.23
N LEU A 92 -1.28 3.54 9.73
CA LEU A 92 -0.02 3.28 10.41
C LEU A 92 -0.23 3.08 11.90
N GLN A 93 0.58 2.19 12.47
CA GLN A 93 0.62 1.89 13.89
C GLN A 93 2.08 1.84 14.34
N PRO A 94 2.37 2.10 15.63
CA PRO A 94 3.71 1.89 16.18
C PRO A 94 4.22 0.49 15.82
N LEU A 95 5.49 0.41 15.44
CA LEU A 95 6.10 -0.86 15.07
C LEU A 95 6.04 -1.81 16.28
N THR A 96 5.29 -2.91 16.16
CA THR A 96 5.34 -3.98 17.14
C THR A 96 6.69 -4.66 17.01
N LYS A 97 7.46 -4.69 18.10
CA LYS A 97 8.65 -5.56 18.16
C LYS A 97 8.17 -6.98 17.92
N ALA A 98 8.70 -7.64 16.89
CA ALA A 98 8.47 -9.06 16.73
C ALA A 98 8.84 -9.77 18.06
N PRO A 99 8.06 -10.77 18.51
CA PRO A 99 8.50 -11.60 19.63
C PRO A 99 9.90 -12.10 19.30
N CYS A 100 10.83 -11.90 20.24
CA CYS A 100 12.19 -12.41 20.14
C CYS A 100 12.21 -13.92 19.91
#